data_AF-A0A3B9YGF3-F1
#
_entry.id   AF-A0A3B9YGF3-F1
#
_cell.length_a   1.000
_cell.length_b   1.000
_cell.length_c   1.000
_cell.angle_alpha   90.00
_cell.angle_beta   90.00
_cell.angle_gamma   90.00
#
_symmetry.space_group_name_H-M   'P 1'
#
loop_
_entity.id
_entity.type
_entity.pdbx_description
1 polymer ?
#
loop_
_entity_poly.entity_id
_entity_poly.type
_entity_poly.pdbx_seq_one_letter_code
_entity_poly.pdbx_strand_id
1 'polypeptide(L)' 'WAGTVLTLGPVRAQLEGSVRRYALGDKTANDLVKLGLCWPLSRDLELRADLRRRTPHQEASLGMNFYF' A
#
# COMPACT_ATOMS: atom_id res chain seq x y z
N TRP A 1 5.28 -4.79 -8.65
CA TRP A 1 4.24 -4.62 -7.62
C TRP A 1 3.00 -5.31 -8.16
N ALA A 2 2.43 -6.25 -7.41
CA ALA A 2 1.21 -6.92 -7.84
C ALA A 2 0.03 -6.09 -7.33
N GLY A 3 -0.88 -5.71 -8.23
CA GLY A 3 -2.09 -5.00 -7.90
C GLY A 3 -3.30 -5.81 -8.33
N THR A 4 -4.31 -5.89 -7.47
CA THR A 4 -5.62 -6.43 -7.81
C THR A 4 -6.64 -5.32 -7.75
N VAL A 5 -7.41 -5.14 -8.82
CA VAL A 5 -8.50 -4.16 -8.84
C VAL A 5 -9.76 -4.82 -8.29
N LEU A 6 -10.35 -4.22 -7.25
CA LEU A 6 -11.62 -4.62 -6.68
C LEU A 6 -12.66 -3.56 -7.05
N THR A 7 -13.78 -3.99 -7.64
CA THR A 7 -14.89 -3.09 -7.97
C THR A 7 -16.05 -3.37 -7.02
N LEU A 8 -16.44 -2.38 -6.21
CA LEU A 8 -17.59 -2.44 -5.30
C LEU A 8 -18.59 -1.36 -5.72
N GLY A 9 -19.52 -1.73 -6.61
CA GLY A 9 -20.50 -0.77 -7.17
C GLY A 9 -19.81 0.32 -8.01
N PRO A 10 -20.16 1.62 -7.85
CA PRO A 10 -19.51 2.71 -8.58
C PRO A 10 -18.09 3.00 -8.07
N VAL A 11 -17.69 2.42 -6.93
CA VAL A 11 -16.38 2.64 -6.32
C VAL A 11 -15.39 1.62 -6.87
N ARG A 12 -14.35 2.13 -7.54
CA ARG A 12 -13.17 1.33 -7.90
C ARG A 12 -12.14 1.49 -6.80
N ALA A 13 -11.60 0.39 -6.32
CA ALA A 13 -10.49 0.38 -5.38
C ALA A 13 -9.37 -0.50 -5.95
N GLN A 14 -8.13 -0.03 -5.89
CA GLN A 14 -6.97 -0.84 -6.24
C GLN A 14 -6.27 -1.28 -4.97
N LEU A 15 -6.14 -2.59 -4.80
CA LEU A 15 -5.34 -3.18 -3.74
C LEU A 15 -3.93 -3.43 -4.28
N GLU A 16 -2.93 -2.75 -3.72
CA GLU A 16 -1.52 -2.95 -4.02
C GLU A 16 -0.85 -3.77 -2.92
N GLY A 17 -0.17 -4.85 -3.28
CA GLY A 17 0.53 -5.70 -2.33
C GLY A 17 1.98 -5.97 -2.75
N SER A 18 2.90 -5.90 -1.80
CA SER A 18 4.24 -6.44 -1.99
C SER A 18 4.83 -6.96 -0.68
N VAL A 19 5.53 -8.09 -0.77
CA VAL A 19 6.34 -8.65 0.30
C VAL A 19 7.76 -8.73 -0.20
N ARG A 20 8.70 -8.15 0.54
CA ARG A 20 10.13 -8.25 0.27
C ARG A 20 10.85 -8.70 1.54
N ARG A 21 11.66 -9.74 1.41
CA ARG A 21 12.54 -10.19 2.49
C ARG A 21 13.93 -9.62 2.27
N TYR A 22 14.46 -8.92 3.27
CA TYR A 22 15.82 -8.40 3.27
C TYR A 22 16.66 -9.16 4.29
N ALA A 23 17.84 -9.62 3.87
CA ALA A 23 18.89 -10.03 4.78
C ALA A 23 19.82 -8.82 4.98
N LEU A 24 19.61 -8.05 6.05
CA LEU A 24 20.70 -7.24 6.59
C LEU A 24 21.60 -8.19 7.38
N GLY A 25 22.93 -8.01 7.30
CA GLY A 25 23.96 -8.97 7.77
C GLY A 25 23.91 -9.42 9.24
N ASP A 26 22.92 -8.97 10.01
CA ASP A 26 22.59 -9.45 11.33
C ASP A 26 21.30 -10.28 11.22
N LYS A 27 21.29 -11.53 11.71
CA LYS A 27 20.35 -12.64 11.37
C LYS A 27 18.85 -12.40 11.58
N THR A 28 18.44 -11.16 11.85
CA THR A 28 17.05 -10.72 11.98
C THR A 28 16.38 -10.66 10.61
N ALA A 29 15.37 -11.51 10.41
CA ALA A 29 14.54 -11.47 9.21
C ALA A 29 13.82 -10.11 9.11
N ASN A 30 14.30 -9.26 8.20
CA ASN A 30 13.66 -7.98 7.90
C ASN A 30 12.65 -8.21 6.78
N ASP A 31 11.43 -8.59 7.14
CA ASP A 31 10.32 -8.67 6.21
C ASP A 31 9.71 -7.26 6.06
N LEU A 32 9.66 -6.77 4.82
CA LEU A 32 8.92 -5.57 4.43
C LEU A 32 7.63 -6.02 3.75
N VAL A 33 6.51 -5.79 4.42
CA VAL A 33 5.17 -5.97 3.86
C VAL A 33 4.59 -4.58 3.61
N LYS A 34 4.13 -4.33 2.39
CA LYS A 34 3.33 -3.13 2.06
C LYS A 34 2.00 -3.56 1.46
N LEU A 35 0.93 -3.03 2.04
CA LEU A 35 -0.44 -3.12 1.56
C LEU A 35 -0.94 -1.70 1.32
N GLY A 36 -1.45 -1.42 0.13
CA GLY A 36 -2.02 -0.13 -0.24
C GLY A 36 -3.45 -0.32 -0.76
N LEU A 37 -4.37 0.54 -0.35
CA LEU A 37 -5.71 0.67 -0.90
C LEU A 37 -5.82 2.06 -1.53
N CYS A 38 -6.06 2.11 -2.83
CA CYS A 38 -6.22 3.34 -3.59
C CYS A 38 -7.66 3.47 -4.07
N TRP A 39 -8.30 4.60 -3.80
CA TRP A 39 -9.67 4.93 -4.22
C TRP A 39 -9.66 6.21 -5.06
N PRO A 40 -9.70 6.12 -6.40
CA PRO A 40 -9.89 7.28 -7.25
C PRO A 40 -11.28 7.89 -7.00
N LEU A 41 -11.29 9.11 -6.45
CA LEU A 41 -12.51 9.87 -6.21
C LEU A 41 -12.90 10.69 -7.44
N SER A 42 -11.91 11.19 -8.18
CA SER A 42 -12.07 11.89 -9.45
C SER A 42 -10.85 11.64 -10.36
N ARG A 43 -10.77 12.30 -11.53
CA ARG A 43 -9.59 12.24 -12.39
C ARG A 43 -8.34 12.83 -11.74
N ASP A 44 -8.53 13.77 -10.82
CA ASP A 44 -7.46 14.59 -10.25
C ASP A 44 -7.24 14.30 -8.77
N LEU A 45 -8.02 13.37 -8.18
CA LEU A 45 -8.01 13.08 -6.75
C LEU A 45 -8.13 11.58 -6.47
N GLU A 46 -7.21 11.08 -5.66
CA GLU A 46 -7.22 9.72 -5.14
C GLU A 46 -7.05 9.72 -3.61
N LEU A 47 -7.87 8.96 -2.90
CA LEU A 47 -7.66 8.64 -1.49
C LEU A 47 -6.80 7.38 -1.39
N ARG A 48 -5.75 7.40 -0.58
CA ARG A 48 -4.83 6.28 -0.41
C ARG A 48 -4.64 5.93 1.05
N ALA A 49 -4.84 4.66 1.39
CA ALA A 49 -4.46 4.09 2.68
C ALA A 49 -3.30 3.11 2.48
N ASP A 50 -2.19 3.30 3.19
CA ASP A 50 -1.06 2.37 3.17
C ASP A 50 -0.82 1.79 4.57
N LEU A 51 -0.55 0.49 4.61
CA LEU A 51 -0.02 -0.22 5.76
C LEU A 51 1.35 -0.77 5.39
N ARG A 52 2.37 -0.38 6.15
CA ARG A 52 3.75 -0.84 5.99
C ARG A 52 4.21 -1.52 7.27
N ARG A 53 4.57 -2.79 7.19
CA ARG A 53 5.21 -3.52 8.28
C ARG A 53 6.66 -3.78 7.92
N ARG A 54 7.59 -3.32 8.75
CA ARG A 54 9.03 -3.59 8.68
C ARG A 54 9.46 -4.11 10.05
N THR A 55 9.53 -5.42 10.24
CA THR A 55 9.78 -5.99 11.58
C THR A 55 11.01 -5.37 12.26
N PRO A 56 10.88 -4.83 13.50
CA PRO A 56 9.69 -4.88 14.37
C PRO A 56 8.70 -3.71 14.20
N HIS A 57 9.00 -2.70 13.39
CA HIS A 57 8.20 -1.50 13.18
C HIS A 57 6.96 -1.72 12.30
N GLN A 58 5.90 -0.98 12.60
CA GLN A 58 4.69 -0.92 11.79
C GLN A 58 4.25 0.53 11.65
N GLU A 59 3.89 0.91 10.43
CA GLU A 59 3.44 2.24 10.05
C GLU A 59 2.12 2.10 9.28
N ALA A 60 1.17 2.98 9.55
CA ALA A 60 -0.06 3.12 8.79
C ALA A 60 -0.23 4.60 8.42
N SER A 61 -0.60 4.86 7.17
CA SER A 61 -0.84 6.22 6.68
C SER A 61 -2.13 6.28 5.89
N LEU A 62 -2.85 7.39 6.05
CA LEU A 62 -3.98 7.76 5.21
C LEU A 62 -3.65 9.11 4.58
N GLY A 63 -3.81 9.22 3.27
CA GLY A 63 -3.48 10.43 2.53
C GLY A 63 -4.37 10.64 1.32
N MET A 64 -4.29 11.84 0.76
CA MET A 64 -4.93 12.22 -0.49
C MET A 64 -3.85 12.61 -1.50
N ASN A 65 -3.95 12.07 -2.71
CA ASN A 65 -3.08 12.39 -3.83
C ASN A 65 -3.84 13.29 -4.81
N PHE A 66 -3.22 14.40 -5.19
CA PHE A 66 -3.74 15.33 -6.21
C PHE A 66 -2.87 15.23 -7.47
N TYR A 67 -3.50 15.08 -8.63
CA TYR A 67 -2.83 15.02 -9.93
C TYR A 67 -3.20 16.28 -10.70
N PHE A 68 -2.23 17.17 -10.93
CA PHE A 68 -2.37 18.41 -11.70
C PHE A 68 -1.71 18.28 -13.07
#